data_AF-A0A841RFF6-F1
#
_entry.id   AF-A0A841RFF6-F1
#
_cell.length_a   1.000
_cell.length_b   1.000
_cell.length_c   1.000
_cell.angle_alpha   90.00
_cell.angle_beta   90.00
_cell.angle_gamma   90.00
#
_symmetry.space_group_name_H-M   'P 1'
#
loop_
_entity.id
_entity.type
_entity.pdbx_description
1 polymer ?
#
loop_
_entity_poly.entity_id
_entity_poly.type
_entity_poly.pdbx_seq_one_letter_code
_entity_poly.pdbx_strand_id
1 'polypeptide(L)'
;FLSAYMGRLFDNPEVVFNEDMLKPELQSMEDYVDGIRNICEAQQKVAKAYVEDGSVEGAIPPLKAIIYIMAEGSYEGKTAEDPQIRKLFDREYVLESDWYKARLVRYQENRIAQIESSLAYMDKFLAQERHRDEAMKLGIPSRIQKAKAELKEIKDPRFLERIKGTLGLDPLYRN
;
A
#
# COMPACT_ATOMS: atom_id res chain seq x y z
N PHE A 1 18.83 12.18 -21.28
CA PHE A 1 18.75 12.55 -19.85
C PHE A 1 19.90 13.48 -19.47
N LEU A 2 21.18 13.06 -19.62
CA LEU A 2 22.34 13.90 -19.29
C LEU A 2 22.34 15.28 -19.97
N SER A 3 22.28 15.32 -21.30
CA SER A 3 22.27 16.59 -22.06
C SER A 3 21.05 17.47 -21.74
N ALA A 4 19.88 16.87 -21.59
CA ALA A 4 18.62 17.59 -21.35
C ALA A 4 18.47 18.16 -19.92
N TYR A 5 19.11 17.55 -18.92
CA TYR A 5 18.86 17.88 -17.51
C TYR A 5 20.13 18.13 -16.69
N MET A 6 21.21 17.38 -16.89
CA MET A 6 22.44 17.53 -16.09
C MET A 6 23.28 18.75 -16.51
N GLY A 7 23.06 19.29 -17.71
CA GLY A 7 23.63 20.57 -18.13
C GLY A 7 23.20 21.79 -17.28
N ARG A 8 22.22 21.61 -16.39
CA ARG A 8 21.81 22.63 -15.40
C ARG A 8 22.67 22.62 -14.14
N LEU A 9 23.46 21.55 -13.93
CA LEU A 9 24.30 21.34 -12.75
C LEU A 9 25.79 21.32 -13.11
N PHE A 10 26.13 20.83 -14.30
CA PHE A 10 27.50 20.69 -14.77
C PHE A 10 27.65 21.33 -16.16
N ASP A 11 28.74 22.06 -16.37
CA ASP A 11 29.07 22.63 -17.69
C ASP A 11 29.35 21.53 -18.73
N ASN A 12 29.95 20.40 -18.30
CA ASN A 12 30.28 19.25 -19.13
C ASN A 12 29.81 17.94 -18.47
N PRO A 13 28.52 17.60 -18.53
CA PRO A 13 27.96 16.43 -17.83
C PRO A 13 28.53 15.09 -18.31
N GLU A 14 29.05 15.04 -19.54
CA GLU A 14 29.59 13.82 -20.18
C GLU A 14 30.97 13.44 -19.64
N VAL A 15 31.70 14.40 -19.05
CA VAL A 15 32.97 14.13 -18.34
C VAL A 15 32.71 13.54 -16.96
N VAL A 16 31.56 13.84 -16.37
CA VAL A 16 31.16 13.36 -15.03
C VAL A 16 30.58 11.94 -15.13
N PHE A 17 29.81 11.67 -16.17
CA PHE A 17 29.21 10.36 -16.44
C PHE A 17 29.67 9.89 -17.82
N ASN A 18 30.79 9.17 -17.84
CA ASN A 18 31.29 8.55 -19.05
C ASN A 18 30.41 7.34 -19.46
N GLU A 19 30.68 6.80 -20.64
CA GLU A 19 29.79 5.83 -21.26
C GLU A 19 29.66 4.51 -20.47
N ASP A 20 30.75 4.01 -19.90
CA ASP A 20 30.77 2.77 -19.12
C ASP A 20 30.17 2.93 -17.71
N MET A 21 30.08 4.13 -17.14
CA MET A 21 29.26 4.40 -15.95
C MET A 21 27.75 4.36 -16.26
N LEU A 22 27.34 4.78 -17.45
CA LEU A 22 25.93 4.75 -17.88
C LEU A 22 25.52 3.37 -18.39
N LYS A 23 26.49 2.62 -18.92
CA LYS A 23 26.38 1.29 -19.48
C LYS A 23 27.35 0.36 -18.73
N PRO A 24 27.07 0.02 -17.46
CA PRO A 24 27.98 -0.78 -16.63
C PRO A 24 28.33 -2.14 -17.25
N GLU A 25 27.50 -2.67 -18.15
CA GLU A 25 27.79 -3.86 -18.95
C GLU A 25 29.06 -3.74 -19.82
N LEU A 26 29.52 -2.52 -20.11
CA LEU A 26 30.76 -2.28 -20.86
C LEU A 26 32.02 -2.46 -19.99
N GLN A 27 31.90 -2.34 -18.67
CA GLN A 27 33.02 -2.54 -17.76
C GLN A 27 33.37 -4.03 -17.64
N SER A 28 32.33 -4.86 -17.54
CA SER A 28 32.44 -6.32 -17.52
C SER A 28 31.06 -6.94 -17.76
N MET A 29 30.87 -7.58 -18.92
CA MET A 29 29.61 -8.27 -19.24
C MET A 29 29.38 -9.47 -18.30
N GLU A 30 30.46 -10.12 -17.87
CA GLU A 30 30.41 -11.24 -16.93
C GLU A 30 29.85 -10.80 -15.58
N ASP A 31 30.44 -9.76 -14.98
CA ASP A 31 29.99 -9.22 -13.68
C ASP A 31 28.58 -8.62 -13.77
N TYR A 32 28.23 -8.01 -14.91
CA TYR A 32 26.89 -7.48 -15.14
C TYR A 32 25.83 -8.59 -15.14
N VAL A 33 26.08 -9.69 -15.86
CA VAL A 33 25.17 -10.85 -15.89
C VAL A 33 25.11 -11.55 -14.53
N ASP A 34 26.25 -11.69 -13.84
CA ASP A 34 26.28 -12.27 -12.49
C ASP A 34 25.47 -11.42 -11.50
N GLY A 35 25.60 -10.10 -11.56
CA GLY A 35 24.80 -9.16 -10.77
C GLY A 35 23.29 -9.34 -10.99
N ILE A 36 22.85 -9.50 -12.24
CA ILE A 36 21.44 -9.76 -12.57
C ILE A 36 20.99 -11.12 -12.02
N ARG A 37 21.82 -12.16 -12.16
CA ARG A 37 21.52 -13.49 -11.60
C ARG A 37 21.32 -13.43 -10.09
N ASN A 38 22.23 -12.76 -9.38
CA ASN A 38 22.14 -12.57 -7.95
C ASN A 38 20.83 -11.86 -7.53
N ILE A 39 20.39 -10.86 -8.30
CA ILE A 39 19.08 -10.20 -8.09
C ILE A 39 17.93 -11.20 -8.29
N CYS A 40 17.91 -11.95 -9.39
CA CYS A 40 16.86 -12.91 -9.69
C CYS A 40 16.79 -14.04 -8.66
N GLU A 41 17.93 -14.57 -8.21
CA GLU A 41 18.00 -15.60 -7.17
C GLU A 41 17.47 -15.08 -5.83
N ALA A 42 17.85 -13.87 -5.44
CA ALA A 42 17.34 -13.23 -4.23
C ALA A 42 15.82 -13.02 -4.30
N GLN A 43 15.33 -12.50 -5.43
CA GLN A 43 13.89 -12.33 -5.69
C GLN A 43 13.14 -13.66 -5.61
N GLN A 44 13.64 -14.70 -6.28
CA GLN A 44 13.02 -16.02 -6.26
C GLN A 44 12.99 -16.61 -4.85
N LYS A 45 14.09 -16.51 -4.09
CA LYS A 45 14.18 -17.00 -2.71
C LYS A 45 13.13 -16.33 -1.82
N VAL A 46 13.01 -15.01 -1.90
CA VAL A 46 12.03 -14.25 -1.11
C VAL A 46 10.61 -14.61 -1.52
N ALA A 47 10.33 -14.68 -2.83
CA ALA A 47 8.99 -15.00 -3.33
C ALA A 47 8.54 -16.42 -2.95
N LYS A 48 9.44 -17.41 -3.00
CA LYS A 48 9.16 -18.78 -2.56
C LYS A 48 8.70 -18.84 -1.11
N ALA A 49 9.30 -18.05 -0.23
CA ALA A 49 8.89 -18.02 1.18
C ALA A 49 7.41 -17.63 1.36
N TYR A 50 6.91 -16.64 0.61
CA TYR A 50 5.49 -16.25 0.63
C TYR A 50 4.54 -17.35 0.13
N VAL A 51 5.01 -18.18 -0.81
CA VAL A 51 4.22 -19.30 -1.35
C VAL A 51 4.23 -20.47 -0.35
N GLU A 52 5.38 -20.78 0.21
CA GLU A 52 5.59 -21.88 1.16
C GLU A 52 4.84 -21.67 2.48
N ASP A 53 4.79 -20.44 2.99
CA ASP A 53 4.07 -20.10 4.21
C ASP A 53 2.57 -19.77 3.99
N GLY A 54 2.13 -19.78 2.73
CA GLY A 54 0.75 -19.51 2.33
C GLY A 54 0.31 -18.05 2.43
N SER A 55 1.20 -17.12 2.83
CA SER A 55 0.87 -15.70 2.96
C SER A 55 0.57 -15.03 1.62
N VAL A 56 1.00 -15.62 0.50
CA VAL A 56 0.65 -15.19 -0.86
C VAL A 56 -0.86 -15.14 -1.11
N GLU A 57 -1.66 -15.94 -0.40
CA GLU A 57 -3.12 -15.93 -0.51
C GLU A 57 -3.75 -14.64 0.04
N GLY A 58 -3.04 -13.91 0.90
CA GLY A 58 -3.45 -12.60 1.37
C GLY A 58 -3.02 -11.43 0.49
N ALA A 59 -2.21 -11.69 -0.54
CA ALA A 59 -1.77 -10.65 -1.45
C ALA A 59 -2.92 -10.20 -2.36
N ILE A 60 -2.96 -8.89 -2.66
CA ILE A 60 -3.84 -8.36 -3.70
C ILE A 60 -3.46 -8.97 -5.07
N PRO A 61 -4.38 -9.08 -6.03
CA PRO A 61 -4.14 -9.74 -7.32
C PRO A 61 -2.82 -9.36 -8.04
N PRO A 62 -2.45 -8.07 -8.19
CA PRO A 62 -1.18 -7.71 -8.84
C PRO A 62 0.05 -8.25 -8.10
N LEU A 63 0.04 -8.22 -6.76
CA LEU A 63 1.16 -8.71 -5.96
C LEU A 63 1.24 -10.24 -5.98
N LYS A 64 0.08 -10.92 -5.91
CA LYS A 64 0.00 -12.37 -6.04
C LYS A 64 0.64 -12.83 -7.36
N ALA A 65 0.28 -12.20 -8.47
CA ALA A 65 0.84 -12.52 -9.78
C ALA A 65 2.37 -12.35 -9.83
N ILE A 66 2.90 -11.23 -9.33
CA ILE A 66 4.35 -10.97 -9.33
C ILE A 66 5.11 -11.94 -8.41
N ILE A 67 4.56 -12.27 -7.24
CA ILE A 67 5.17 -13.25 -6.33
C ILE A 67 5.30 -14.61 -7.03
N TYR A 68 4.25 -15.10 -7.69
CA TYR A 68 4.33 -16.35 -8.45
C TYR A 68 5.32 -16.27 -9.63
N ILE A 69 5.32 -15.17 -10.38
CA ILE A 69 6.30 -14.97 -11.47
C ILE A 69 7.74 -15.00 -10.93
N MET A 70 8.01 -14.38 -9.78
CA MET A 70 9.32 -14.42 -9.15
C MET A 70 9.69 -15.82 -8.64
N ALA A 71 8.73 -16.54 -8.04
CA ALA A 71 8.98 -17.84 -7.44
C ALA A 71 9.13 -18.97 -8.48
N GLU A 72 8.23 -18.99 -9.46
CA GLU A 72 7.99 -20.11 -10.39
C GLU A 72 8.23 -19.74 -11.87
N GLY A 73 8.48 -18.47 -12.18
CA GLY A 73 8.73 -17.97 -13.54
C GLY A 73 7.46 -17.59 -14.31
N SER A 74 6.28 -17.98 -13.84
CA SER A 74 5.00 -17.60 -14.45
C SER A 74 3.86 -17.58 -13.44
N TYR A 75 2.79 -16.87 -13.77
CA TYR A 75 1.51 -16.91 -13.06
C TYR A 75 0.42 -17.22 -14.10
N GLU A 76 -0.29 -18.34 -13.94
CA GLU A 76 -1.29 -18.83 -14.92
C GLU A 76 -0.70 -18.98 -16.34
N GLY A 77 0.58 -19.36 -16.45
CA GLY A 77 1.29 -19.48 -17.73
C GLY A 77 1.74 -18.14 -18.34
N LYS A 78 1.57 -17.02 -17.64
CA LYS A 78 1.93 -15.67 -18.10
C LYS A 78 3.17 -15.16 -17.39
N THR A 79 3.99 -14.41 -18.10
CA THR A 79 5.21 -13.78 -17.56
C THR A 79 4.96 -12.31 -17.23
N ALA A 80 5.96 -11.63 -16.67
CA ALA A 80 5.88 -10.20 -16.36
C ALA A 80 5.60 -9.32 -17.60
N GLU A 81 5.93 -9.79 -18.81
CA GLU A 81 5.70 -9.06 -20.05
C GLU A 81 4.29 -9.22 -20.62
N ASP A 82 3.49 -10.12 -20.05
CA ASP A 82 2.12 -10.33 -20.52
C ASP A 82 1.26 -9.07 -20.24
N PRO A 83 0.57 -8.52 -21.25
CA PRO A 83 -0.28 -7.33 -21.09
C PRO A 83 -1.37 -7.48 -20.01
N GLN A 84 -1.87 -8.71 -19.80
CA GLN A 84 -2.86 -8.98 -18.76
C GLN A 84 -2.26 -8.86 -17.35
N ILE A 85 -0.99 -9.24 -17.18
CA ILE A 85 -0.26 -9.04 -15.92
C ILE A 85 0.01 -7.56 -15.70
N ARG A 86 0.50 -6.86 -16.73
CA ARG A 86 0.76 -5.41 -16.68
C ARG A 86 -0.50 -4.61 -16.32
N LYS A 87 -1.65 -4.95 -16.91
CA LYS A 87 -2.95 -4.32 -16.63
C LYS A 87 -3.34 -4.35 -15.15
N LEU A 88 -2.91 -5.36 -14.38
CA LEU A 88 -3.21 -5.45 -12.95
C LEU A 88 -2.66 -4.24 -12.14
N PHE A 89 -1.67 -3.54 -12.70
CA PHE A 89 -1.01 -2.38 -12.09
C PHE A 89 -1.56 -1.04 -12.62
N ASP A 90 -2.46 -1.05 -13.60
CA ASP A 90 -3.05 0.17 -14.12
C ASP A 90 -3.92 0.84 -13.06
N ARG A 91 -3.77 2.15 -12.91
CA ARG A 91 -4.52 2.93 -11.91
C ARG A 91 -6.03 2.74 -12.07
N GLU A 92 -6.52 2.79 -13.29
CA GLU A 92 -7.94 2.65 -13.61
C GLU A 92 -8.44 1.26 -13.22
N TYR A 93 -7.67 0.20 -13.55
CA TYR A 93 -7.97 -1.16 -13.13
C TYR A 93 -8.06 -1.26 -11.60
N VAL A 94 -7.07 -0.73 -10.88
CA VAL A 94 -7.05 -0.75 -9.41
C VAL A 94 -8.29 -0.06 -8.85
N LEU A 95 -8.61 1.16 -9.30
CA LEU A 95 -9.73 1.95 -8.78
C LEU A 95 -11.11 1.36 -9.08
N GLU A 96 -11.23 0.56 -10.13
CA GLU A 96 -12.47 -0.12 -10.53
C GLU A 96 -12.61 -1.53 -9.94
N SER A 97 -11.50 -2.11 -9.48
CA SER A 97 -11.46 -3.48 -8.98
C SER A 97 -12.25 -3.68 -7.68
N ASP A 98 -12.81 -4.88 -7.53
CA ASP A 98 -13.59 -5.23 -6.35
C ASP A 98 -12.71 -5.44 -5.11
N TRP A 99 -11.48 -5.92 -5.28
CA TRP A 99 -10.53 -6.06 -4.18
C TRP A 99 -10.17 -4.69 -3.58
N TYR A 100 -10.06 -3.65 -4.40
CA TYR A 100 -9.80 -2.29 -3.92
C TYR A 100 -11.02 -1.71 -3.20
N LYS A 101 -12.22 -1.85 -3.78
CA LYS A 101 -13.48 -1.43 -3.11
C LYS A 101 -13.66 -2.12 -1.76
N ALA A 102 -13.34 -3.42 -1.66
CA ALA A 102 -13.38 -4.16 -0.42
C ALA A 102 -12.46 -3.55 0.66
N ARG A 103 -11.28 -3.03 0.29
CA ARG A 103 -10.39 -2.31 1.22
C ARG A 103 -11.01 -1.01 1.74
N LEU A 104 -11.70 -0.26 0.89
CA LEU A 104 -12.37 0.99 1.29
C LEU A 104 -13.55 0.71 2.23
N VAL A 105 -14.35 -0.31 1.93
CA VAL A 105 -15.44 -0.77 2.81
C VAL A 105 -14.88 -1.21 4.15
N ARG A 106 -13.83 -2.04 4.16
CA ARG A 106 -13.19 -2.50 5.39
C ARG A 106 -12.66 -1.33 6.23
N TYR A 107 -12.10 -0.31 5.59
CA TYR A 107 -11.65 0.90 6.27
C TYR A 107 -12.81 1.65 6.94
N GLN A 108 -13.92 1.84 6.22
CA GLN A 108 -15.12 2.49 6.75
C GLN A 108 -15.68 1.73 7.96
N GLU A 109 -15.85 0.41 7.85
CA GLU A 109 -16.34 -0.46 8.93
C GLU A 109 -15.45 -0.38 10.18
N ASN A 110 -14.14 -0.50 9.99
CA ASN A 110 -13.19 -0.41 11.09
C ASN A 110 -13.22 0.97 11.77
N ARG A 111 -13.34 2.05 10.98
CA ARG A 111 -13.44 3.41 11.52
C ARG A 111 -14.73 3.60 12.32
N ILE A 112 -15.85 3.09 11.82
CA ILE A 112 -17.14 3.08 12.55
C ILE A 112 -16.97 2.37 13.89
N ALA A 113 -16.45 1.14 13.89
CA ALA A 113 -16.26 0.35 15.09
C ALA A 113 -15.33 1.04 16.12
N GLN A 114 -14.25 1.66 15.64
CA GLN A 114 -13.32 2.40 16.49
C GLN A 114 -13.98 3.62 17.16
N ILE A 115 -14.78 4.40 16.40
CA ILE A 115 -15.46 5.57 16.94
C ILE A 115 -16.57 5.14 17.92
N GLU A 116 -17.34 4.10 17.60
CA GLU A 116 -18.38 3.57 18.47
C GLU A 116 -17.79 3.06 19.80
N SER A 117 -16.67 2.33 19.75
CA SER A 117 -15.94 1.90 20.96
C SER A 117 -15.45 3.10 21.78
N SER A 118 -14.91 4.13 21.11
CA SER A 118 -14.46 5.37 21.77
C SER A 118 -15.61 6.14 22.42
N LEU A 119 -16.77 6.20 21.76
CA LEU A 119 -17.98 6.82 22.28
C LEU A 119 -18.48 6.06 23.52
N ALA A 120 -18.57 4.73 23.45
CA ALA A 120 -18.98 3.90 24.59
C ALA A 120 -18.05 4.08 25.79
N TYR A 121 -16.74 4.17 25.56
CA TYR A 121 -15.77 4.45 26.60
C TYR A 121 -15.96 5.85 27.23
N MET A 122 -16.11 6.88 26.42
CA MET A 122 -16.32 8.26 26.90
C MET A 122 -17.65 8.43 27.64
N ASP A 123 -18.73 7.81 27.16
CA ASP A 123 -20.04 7.83 27.83
C ASP A 123 -19.96 7.11 29.19
N LYS A 124 -19.26 5.97 29.27
CA LYS A 124 -19.00 5.27 30.54
C LYS A 124 -18.18 6.11 31.51
N PHE A 125 -17.17 6.81 31.01
CA PHE A 125 -16.34 7.71 31.83
C PHE A 125 -17.16 8.88 32.40
N LEU A 126 -18.08 9.45 31.59
CA LEU A 126 -18.95 10.55 32.02
C LEU A 126 -20.02 10.10 33.04
N ALA A 127 -20.52 8.86 32.93
CA ALA A 127 -21.56 8.32 33.81
C ALA A 127 -21.07 8.01 35.24
N GLN A 128 -19.76 8.00 35.46
CA GLN A 128 -19.18 7.76 36.79
C GLN A 128 -19.11 9.08 37.58
N GLU A 129 -19.93 9.21 38.63
CA GLU A 129 -20.05 10.43 39.45
C GLU A 129 -18.70 10.98 39.93
N ARG A 130 -17.75 10.09 40.28
CA ARG A 130 -16.40 10.44 40.74
C ARG A 130 -15.53 11.12 39.68
N HIS A 131 -15.85 10.96 38.40
CA HIS A 131 -15.08 11.48 37.27
C HIS A 131 -15.74 12.70 36.61
N ARG A 132 -16.87 13.18 37.13
CA ARG A 132 -17.68 14.22 36.47
C ARG A 132 -16.92 15.55 36.31
N ASP A 133 -16.26 16.03 37.36
CA ASP A 133 -15.49 17.29 37.31
C ASP A 133 -14.26 17.17 36.41
N GLU A 134 -13.60 16.01 36.43
CA GLU A 134 -12.45 15.71 35.58
C GLU A 134 -12.86 15.58 34.10
N ALA A 135 -13.98 14.91 33.81
CA ALA A 135 -14.53 14.78 32.47
C ALA A 135 -14.93 16.13 31.87
N MET A 136 -15.45 17.04 32.69
CA MET A 136 -15.74 18.41 32.25
C MET A 136 -14.45 19.18 31.94
N LYS A 137 -13.42 19.09 32.80
CA LYS A 137 -12.09 19.71 32.56
C LYS A 137 -11.43 19.19 31.29
N LEU A 138 -11.53 17.89 31.00
CA LEU A 138 -10.97 17.26 29.80
C LEU A 138 -11.79 17.53 28.52
N GLY A 139 -12.95 18.18 28.65
CA GLY A 139 -13.84 18.49 27.52
C GLY A 139 -14.49 17.26 26.90
N ILE A 140 -14.73 16.20 27.69
CA ILE A 140 -15.30 14.93 27.21
C ILE A 140 -16.65 15.12 26.49
N PRO A 141 -17.60 15.96 26.97
CA PRO A 141 -18.85 16.20 26.25
C PRO A 141 -18.64 16.75 24.82
N SER A 142 -17.68 17.66 24.63
CA SER A 142 -17.36 18.20 23.30
C SER A 142 -16.75 17.14 22.39
N ARG A 143 -15.86 16.29 22.93
CA ARG A 143 -15.26 15.18 22.18
C ARG A 143 -16.32 14.15 21.75
N ILE A 144 -17.29 13.84 22.62
CA ILE A 144 -18.44 13.00 22.28
C ILE A 144 -19.24 13.62 21.12
N GLN A 145 -19.52 14.91 21.17
CA GLN A 145 -20.26 15.59 20.10
C GLN A 145 -19.50 15.52 18.76
N LYS A 146 -18.19 15.78 18.76
CA LYS A 146 -17.33 15.68 17.57
C LYS A 146 -17.31 14.25 17.02
N ALA A 147 -17.13 13.26 17.88
CA ALA A 147 -17.12 11.84 17.49
C ALA A 147 -18.47 11.40 16.92
N LYS A 148 -19.61 11.88 17.46
CA LYS A 148 -20.94 11.62 16.89
C LYS A 148 -21.12 12.25 15.50
N ALA A 149 -20.62 13.47 15.31
CA ALA A 149 -20.65 14.13 13.99
C ALA A 149 -19.81 13.36 12.97
N GLU A 150 -18.59 12.99 13.34
CA GLU A 150 -17.68 12.20 12.50
C GLU A 150 -18.30 10.84 12.15
N LEU A 151 -18.88 10.13 13.13
CA LEU A 151 -19.57 8.86 12.91
C LEU A 151 -20.71 8.99 11.89
N LYS A 152 -21.48 10.08 11.95
CA LYS A 152 -22.55 10.36 10.99
C LYS A 152 -21.99 10.57 9.58
N GLU A 153 -20.88 11.29 9.45
CA GLU A 153 -20.24 11.51 8.16
C GLU A 153 -19.66 10.24 7.54
N ILE A 154 -19.07 9.36 8.36
CA ILE A 154 -18.47 8.12 7.89
C ILE A 154 -19.55 7.11 7.50
N LYS A 155 -20.69 7.07 8.21
CA LYS A 155 -21.83 6.20 7.87
C LYS A 155 -22.56 6.63 6.59
N ASP A 156 -22.32 7.85 6.07
CA ASP A 156 -22.87 8.28 4.79
C ASP A 156 -22.30 7.40 3.66
N PRO A 157 -23.13 6.81 2.78
CA PRO A 157 -22.65 6.01 1.65
C PRO A 157 -21.67 6.75 0.74
N ARG A 158 -21.78 8.08 0.64
CA ARG A 158 -20.86 8.94 -0.15
C ARG A 158 -19.47 9.02 0.45
N PHE A 159 -19.26 8.54 1.68
CA PHE A 159 -17.94 8.47 2.29
C PHE A 159 -16.97 7.62 1.47
N LEU A 160 -17.43 6.48 0.92
CA LEU A 160 -16.59 5.60 0.09
C LEU A 160 -16.04 6.32 -1.15
N GLU A 161 -16.86 7.14 -1.80
CA GLU A 161 -16.41 7.96 -2.94
C GLU A 161 -15.38 9.02 -2.52
N ARG A 162 -15.52 9.61 -1.33
CA ARG A 162 -14.55 10.59 -0.82
C ARG A 162 -13.18 9.97 -0.51
N ILE A 163 -13.15 8.70 -0.09
CA ILE A 163 -11.89 8.01 0.23
C ILE A 163 -11.34 7.18 -0.95
N LYS A 164 -12.01 7.19 -2.10
CA LYS A 164 -11.50 6.61 -3.34
C LYS A 164 -10.20 7.33 -3.74
N GLY A 165 -9.15 6.55 -4.00
CA GLY A 165 -7.78 7.01 -4.17
C GLY A 165 -6.89 6.86 -2.92
N THR A 166 -7.45 6.54 -1.75
CA THR A 166 -6.67 6.17 -0.56
C THR A 166 -6.31 4.67 -0.56
N LEU A 167 -5.48 4.21 0.38
CA LEU A 167 -5.05 2.81 0.48
C LEU A 167 -6.12 1.85 1.01
N GLY A 168 -7.17 2.37 1.66
CA GLY A 168 -8.14 1.58 2.41
C GLY A 168 -7.51 0.80 3.58
N LEU A 169 -8.15 -0.29 3.98
CA LEU A 169 -7.68 -1.20 5.01
C LEU A 169 -7.66 -2.63 4.48
N ASP A 170 -6.67 -3.40 4.90
CA ASP A 170 -6.56 -4.79 4.47
C ASP A 170 -7.76 -5.64 4.94
N PRO A 171 -8.41 -6.44 4.06
CA PRO A 171 -9.57 -7.25 4.44
C PRO A 171 -9.25 -8.35 5.46
N LEU A 172 -8.00 -8.84 5.46
CA LEU A 172 -7.55 -9.91 6.35
C LEU A 172 -7.12 -9.39 7.72
N TYR A 173 -6.92 -8.07 7.85
CA TYR A 173 -6.60 -7.47 9.14
C TYR A 173 -7.79 -7.63 10.11
N ARG A 174 -7.58 -8.45 11.13
CA ARG A 174 -8.46 -8.59 12.30
C ARG A 174 -7.77 -7.92 13.49
N ASN A 175 -8.43 -6.91 14.07
CA ASN A 175 -8.08 -6.37 15.38
C ASN A 175 -8.38 -7.39 16.49
#